data_AF-A0A381FNR2-F1
#
_entry.id   AF-A0A381FNR2-F1
#
_cell.length_a   1.000
_cell.length_b   1.000
_cell.length_c   1.000
_cell.angle_alpha   90.00
_cell.angle_beta   90.00
_cell.angle_gamma   90.00
#
_symmetry.space_group_name_H-M   'P 1'
#
loop_
_entity.id
_entity.type
_entity.pdbx_description
1 polymer ?
#
loop_
_entity_poly.entity_id
_entity_poly.type
_entity_poly.pdbx_seq_one_letter_code
_entity_poly.pdbx_strand_id
1 'polypeptide(L)'
;MSKAILIISISCLILLLSLQVLYYISYSNQIIQIFAEMFTIPSMIFVIFAFFFSLINVFRKKKEYNLVFGINVLTILISVAATVLD
;
A
#
# COMPACT_ATOMS: atom_id res chain seq x y z
N MET A 1 10.85 -6.19 16.47
CA MET A 1 9.85 -5.54 15.59
C MET A 1 8.49 -5.49 16.25
N SER A 2 7.74 -4.39 16.09
CA SER A 2 6.29 -4.49 16.23
C SER A 2 5.77 -5.30 15.04
N LYS A 3 5.62 -6.62 15.22
CA LYS A 3 5.10 -7.57 14.22
C LYS A 3 3.83 -7.03 13.54
N ALA A 4 3.05 -6.23 14.29
CA ALA A 4 1.89 -5.52 13.81
C ALA A 4 2.18 -4.63 12.58
N ILE A 5 3.24 -3.80 12.58
CA ILE A 5 3.51 -2.88 11.46
C ILE A 5 3.83 -3.66 10.18
N LEU A 6 4.59 -4.75 10.32
CA LEU A 6 4.91 -5.62 9.19
C LEU A 6 3.64 -6.29 8.64
N ILE A 7 2.83 -6.88 9.51
CA ILE A 7 1.58 -7.53 9.12
C ILE A 7 0.65 -6.53 8.42
N ILE A 8 0.48 -5.33 8.97
CA ILE A 8 -0.38 -4.32 8.36
C ILE A 8 0.18 -3.86 7.00
N SER A 9 1.50 -3.71 6.85
CA SER A 9 2.12 -3.33 5.57
C SER A 9 1.88 -4.40 4.49
N ILE A 10 2.00 -5.69 4.85
CA ILE A 10 1.70 -6.80 3.94
C ILE A 10 0.21 -6.85 3.60
N SER A 11 -0.67 -6.74 4.59
CA SER A 11 -2.12 -6.70 4.36
C SER A 11 -2.51 -5.54 3.45
N CYS A 12 -1.87 -4.38 3.59
CA CYS A 12 -2.14 -3.21 2.76
C CYS A 12 -1.66 -3.41 1.31
N LEU A 13 -0.50 -4.04 1.10
CA LEU A 13 -0.04 -4.45 -0.23
C LEU A 13 -1.06 -5.40 -0.91
N ILE A 14 -1.50 -6.44 -0.20
CA ILE A 14 -2.45 -7.42 -0.74
C ILE A 14 -3.80 -6.75 -1.05
N LEU A 15 -4.29 -5.90 -0.15
CA LEU A 15 -5.55 -5.19 -0.33
C LEU A 15 -5.50 -4.27 -1.55
N LEU A 16 -4.45 -3.45 -1.70
CA LEU A 16 -4.29 -2.54 -2.85
C LEU A 16 -4.20 -3.31 -4.17
N LEU A 17 -3.46 -4.42 -4.22
CA LEU A 17 -3.43 -5.29 -5.40
C LEU A 17 -4.82 -5.84 -5.75
N SER A 18 -5.55 -6.33 -4.75
CA SER A 18 -6.90 -6.87 -4.97
C SER A 18 -7.88 -5.80 -5.43
N LEU A 19 -7.77 -4.58 -4.90
CA LEU A 19 -8.59 -3.43 -5.28
C LEU A 19 -8.29 -2.97 -6.70
N GLN A 20 -7.02 -2.96 -7.13
CA GLN A 20 -6.66 -2.64 -8.51
C GLN A 20 -7.28 -3.63 -9.52
N VAL A 21 -7.25 -4.93 -9.21
CA VAL A 21 -7.90 -5.95 -10.06
C VAL A 21 -9.41 -5.74 -10.11
N LEU A 22 -10.03 -5.45 -8.97
CA LEU A 22 -11.47 -5.16 -8.88
C LEU A 22 -11.84 -3.90 -9.66
N TYR A 23 -11.03 -2.85 -9.58
CA TYR A 23 -11.22 -1.60 -10.30
C TYR A 23 -11.16 -1.82 -11.81
N TYR A 24 -10.15 -2.54 -12.29
CA TYR A 24 -9.98 -2.87 -13.71
C TYR A 24 -11.19 -3.63 -14.30
N ILE A 25 -11.73 -4.61 -13.56
CA ILE A 25 -12.86 -5.43 -14.04
C ILE A 25 -14.19 -4.66 -13.92
N SER A 26 -14.28 -3.70 -13.01
CA SER A 26 -15.56 -3.05 -12.64
C SER A 26 -15.77 -1.68 -13.28
N TYR A 27 -15.03 -1.35 -14.34
CA TYR A 27 -15.05 -0.04 -15.02
C TYR A 27 -16.46 0.45 -15.41
N SER A 28 -17.42 -0.47 -15.60
CA SER A 28 -18.82 -0.16 -15.94
C SER A 28 -19.78 -0.09 -14.74
N ASN A 29 -19.34 -0.41 -13.52
CA ASN A 29 -20.21 -0.59 -12.36
C ASN A 29 -19.86 0.40 -11.24
N GLN A 30 -20.52 1.57 -11.28
CA GLN A 30 -20.27 2.71 -10.39
C GLN A 30 -20.24 2.36 -8.89
N ILE A 31 -21.07 1.42 -8.44
CA ILE A 31 -21.12 1.03 -7.02
C ILE A 31 -19.80 0.38 -6.60
N ILE A 32 -19.26 -0.53 -7.41
CA ILE A 32 -18.01 -1.23 -7.10
C ILE A 32 -16.83 -0.26 -7.15
N GLN A 33 -16.86 0.70 -8.09
CA GLN A 33 -15.87 1.75 -8.18
C GLN A 33 -15.81 2.60 -6.91
N ILE A 34 -16.95 3.09 -6.42
CA ILE A 34 -17.02 3.89 -5.19
C ILE A 34 -16.53 3.09 -3.98
N PHE A 35 -16.94 1.82 -3.86
CA PHE A 35 -16.44 0.94 -2.80
C PHE A 35 -14.92 0.77 -2.88
N ALA A 36 -14.37 0.57 -4.07
CA ALA A 36 -12.93 0.40 -4.25
C ALA A 36 -12.15 1.68 -3.86
N GLU A 37 -12.63 2.86 -4.26
CA GLU A 37 -12.03 4.15 -3.91
C GLU A 37 -12.04 4.41 -2.40
N MET A 38 -13.14 4.07 -1.71
CA MET A 38 -13.26 4.21 -0.24
C MET A 38 -12.20 3.43 0.54
N PHE A 39 -11.76 2.27 0.04
CA PHE A 39 -10.70 1.48 0.67
C PHE A 39 -9.30 1.84 0.18
N THR A 40 -9.17 2.33 -1.05
CA THR A 40 -7.88 2.69 -1.65
C THR A 40 -7.29 3.94 -1.00
N ILE A 41 -8.10 4.98 -0.75
CA ILE A 41 -7.62 6.25 -0.18
C ILE A 41 -7.01 6.06 1.22
N PRO A 42 -7.68 5.43 2.20
CA PRO A 42 -7.09 5.20 3.52
C PRO A 42 -5.84 4.32 3.48
N SER A 43 -5.84 3.33 2.58
CA SER A 43 -4.70 2.41 2.39
C SER A 43 -3.46 3.16 1.88
N MET A 44 -3.63 4.05 0.91
CA MET A 44 -2.54 4.89 0.40
C MET A 44 -1.96 5.80 1.48
N ILE A 45 -2.83 6.43 2.29
CA ILE A 45 -2.39 7.26 3.43
C ILE A 45 -1.57 6.44 4.42
N PHE A 46 -2.02 5.22 4.74
CA PHE A 46 -1.29 4.32 5.63
C PHE A 46 0.08 3.94 5.07
N VAL A 47 0.16 3.55 3.79
CA VAL A 47 1.43 3.16 3.13
C VAL A 47 2.43 4.31 3.16
N ILE A 48 1.99 5.55 2.88
CA ILE A 48 2.86 6.73 2.95
C ILE A 48 3.38 6.93 4.38
N PHE A 49 2.51 6.83 5.39
CA PHE A 49 2.94 6.95 6.79
C PHE A 49 3.93 5.86 7.18
N ALA A 50 3.63 4.61 6.82
CA ALA A 50 4.47 3.45 7.10
C ALA A 50 5.83 3.53 6.38
N PHE A 51 5.85 4.10 5.17
CA PHE A 51 7.08 4.41 4.43
C PHE A 51 7.96 5.40 5.18
N PHE A 52 7.46 6.58 5.56
CA PHE A 52 8.26 7.55 6.31
C PHE A 52 8.70 7.02 7.68
N PHE A 53 7.82 6.31 8.38
CA PHE A 53 8.17 5.70 9.67
C PHE A 53 9.28 4.65 9.54
N SER A 54 9.20 3.79 8.51
CA SER A 54 10.24 2.80 8.25
C SER A 54 11.54 3.46 7.79
N LEU A 55 11.49 4.47 6.90
CA LEU A 55 12.64 5.25 6.43
C LEU A 55 13.42 5.88 7.60
N ILE A 56 12.73 6.57 8.51
CA ILE A 56 13.35 7.18 9.70
C ILE A 56 14.05 6.12 10.56
N ASN A 57 13.42 4.95 10.75
CA ASN A 57 14.01 3.88 11.54
C ASN A 57 15.19 3.19 10.84
N VAL A 58 15.17 3.10 9.51
CA VAL A 58 16.31 2.64 8.70
C VAL A 58 17.49 3.59 8.85
N PHE A 59 17.27 4.91 8.77
CA PHE A 59 18.32 5.91 9.01
C PHE A 59 18.88 5.86 10.44
N ARG A 60 18.06 5.46 11.42
CA ARG A 60 18.50 5.17 12.80
C ARG A 60 19.22 3.82 12.95
N LYS A 61 19.62 3.19 11.84
CA LYS A 61 20.32 1.90 11.77
C LYS A 61 19.54 0.71 12.38
N LYS A 62 18.21 0.83 12.52
CA LYS A 62 17.37 -0.29 12.97
C LYS A 62 17.09 -1.22 11.79
N LYS A 63 17.98 -2.20 11.58
CA LYS A 63 17.93 -3.17 10.46
C LYS A 63 16.59 -3.89 10.30
N GLU A 64 15.86 -4.07 11.41
CA GLU A 64 14.53 -4.67 11.39
C GLU A 64 13.51 -3.94 10.51
N TYR A 65 13.69 -2.64 10.28
CA TYR A 65 12.77 -1.85 9.46
C TYR A 65 13.05 -1.91 7.96
N ASN A 66 14.17 -2.52 7.53
CA ASN A 66 14.51 -2.63 6.12
C ASN A 66 13.44 -3.38 5.32
N LEU A 67 12.88 -4.44 5.91
CA LEU A 67 11.87 -5.27 5.24
C LEU A 67 10.52 -4.54 5.13
N VAL A 68 10.11 -3.85 6.20
CA VAL A 68 8.92 -2.99 6.18
C VAL A 68 9.08 -1.86 5.16
N PHE A 69 10.26 -1.24 5.12
CA PHE A 69 10.59 -0.21 4.14
C PHE A 69 10.50 -0.74 2.71
N GLY A 70 11.09 -1.91 2.44
CA GLY A 70 11.03 -2.54 1.11
C GLY A 70 9.60 -2.85 0.66
N ILE A 71 8.75 -3.38 1.55
CA ILE A 71 7.33 -3.63 1.24
C ILE A 71 6.62 -2.32 0.91
N ASN A 72 6.78 -1.28 1.72
CA ASN A 72 6.11 0.00 1.48
C ASN A 72 6.60 0.68 0.19
N VAL A 73 7.90 0.59 -0.13
CA VAL A 73 8.44 1.04 -1.43
C VAL A 73 7.77 0.29 -2.57
N LEU A 74 7.69 -1.04 -2.48
CA LEU A 74 7.06 -1.87 -3.51
C LEU A 74 5.59 -1.50 -3.69
N THR A 75 4.85 -1.33 -2.59
CA THR A 75 3.44 -0.92 -2.63
C THR A 75 3.28 0.42 -3.34
N ILE A 76 4.11 1.42 -3.03
CA ILE A 76 4.07 2.73 -3.70
C ILE A 76 4.36 2.59 -5.20
N LEU A 77 5.40 1.82 -5.57
CA LEU A 77 5.76 1.62 -6.98
C LEU A 77 4.63 0.96 -7.77
N ILE A 78 3.97 -0.06 -7.21
CA ILE A 78 2.83 -0.73 -7.84
C ILE A 78 1.66 0.25 -7.99
N SER A 79 1.35 1.03 -6.96
CA SER A 79 0.29 2.05 -7.03
C SER A 79 0.57 3.08 -8.12
N VAL A 80 1.80 3.63 -8.18
CA VAL A 80 2.18 4.60 -9.22
C VAL A 80 2.12 3.96 -10.61
N ALA A 81 2.63 2.74 -10.78
CA ALA A 81 2.59 2.04 -12.05
C ALA A 81 1.14 1.83 -12.53
N ALA A 82 0.25 1.43 -11.62
CA ALA A 82 -1.17 1.29 -11.95
C ALA A 82 -1.80 2.62 -12.38
N THR A 83 -1.54 3.72 -11.67
CA THR A 83 -2.10 5.05 -12.05
C THR A 83 -1.55 5.59 -13.36
N VAL A 84 -0.34 5.19 -13.78
CA VAL A 84 0.26 5.63 -15.06
C VAL A 84 -0.20 4.76 -16.24
N LEU A 85 -0.55 3.50 -15.97
CA LEU A 85 -0.98 2.53 -16.99
C LEU A 85 -2.50 2.56 -17.26
N ASP A 86 -3.28 3.06 -16.30
CA ASP A 86 -4.72 3.35 -16.42
C ASP A 86 -4.95 4.68 -17.19
#